data_AF-A0A353A3L0-F1
#
_entry.id   AF-A0A353A3L0-F1
#
_cell.length_a   1.000
_cell.length_b   1.000
_cell.length_c   1.000
_cell.angle_alpha   90.00
_cell.angle_beta   90.00
_cell.angle_gamma   90.00
#
_symmetry.space_group_name_H-M   'P 1'
#
loop_
_entity.id
_entity.type
_entity.pdbx_description
1 polymer ?
#
loop_
_entity_poly.entity_id
_entity_poly.type
_entity_poly.pdbx_seq_one_letter_code
_entity_poly.pdbx_strand_id
1 'polypeptide(L)'
;MTAMLAMLASTSTAQAQDYPQKDSDGATIYYKLFCASPQYEGLCLQDDSRSDATYPFGLAAHEAGNKYQEWTLIPGNDEGAYMLKNRATYRCVAASGNWVDAFFAQGFATKADKSNLMLFTALGDGQVTITYQEGTTTRYLLVGDTSKGPEIFDKKGHKDTSRAWIIYPAGSVPSSITTASGSQVSIQAVGRHIVVSGTSHHDVYDIQGRRVESEGELLPGVYVVEAAGTVKNVLIK
;
A
#
# COMPACT_ATOMS: atom_id res chain seq x y z
N MET A 1 11.00 -50.03 -14.98
CA MET A 1 9.96 -49.50 -14.09
C MET A 1 10.58 -48.30 -13.39
N THR A 2 10.26 -47.08 -13.85
CA THR A 2 10.77 -45.85 -13.25
C THR A 2 9.56 -44.96 -13.03
N ALA A 3 9.06 -44.93 -11.80
CA ALA A 3 7.95 -44.09 -11.42
C ALA A 3 8.46 -42.65 -11.33
N MET A 4 8.01 -41.80 -12.26
CA MET A 4 8.22 -40.37 -12.22
C MET A 4 7.21 -39.79 -11.22
N LEU A 5 7.71 -39.37 -10.06
CA LEU A 5 6.90 -38.69 -9.04
C LEU A 5 6.50 -37.32 -9.60
N ALA A 6 5.25 -37.18 -10.02
CA ALA A 6 4.68 -35.88 -10.32
C ALA A 6 4.51 -35.11 -9.00
N MET A 7 5.40 -34.16 -8.72
CA MET A 7 5.13 -33.15 -7.70
C MET A 7 3.98 -32.28 -8.21
N LEU A 8 2.81 -32.47 -7.61
CA LEU A 8 1.70 -31.53 -7.68
C LEU A 8 2.17 -30.23 -7.05
N ALA A 9 2.55 -29.26 -7.89
CA ALA A 9 2.69 -27.88 -7.46
C ALA A 9 1.29 -27.41 -7.01
N SER A 10 1.12 -27.25 -5.70
CA SER A 10 -0.05 -26.60 -5.13
C SER A 10 -0.11 -25.19 -5.70
N THR A 11 -1.10 -24.95 -6.56
CA THR A 11 -1.49 -23.62 -7.05
C THR A 11 -1.98 -22.82 -5.84
N SER A 12 -1.08 -22.10 -5.19
CA SER A 12 -1.45 -21.13 -4.16
C SER A 12 -2.19 -19.99 -4.84
N THR A 13 -3.50 -19.96 -4.68
CA THR A 13 -4.35 -18.77 -4.89
C THR A 13 -3.74 -17.60 -4.11
N ALA A 14 -3.34 -16.54 -4.80
CA ALA A 14 -2.77 -15.33 -4.21
C ALA A 14 -3.78 -14.70 -3.25
N GLN A 15 -3.54 -14.86 -1.94
CA GLN A 15 -4.29 -14.19 -0.88
C GLN A 15 -3.95 -12.70 -0.85
N ALA A 16 -4.86 -11.89 -0.29
CA ALA A 16 -4.59 -10.51 0.11
C ALA A 16 -3.29 -10.45 0.92
N GLN A 17 -2.51 -9.38 0.74
CA GLN A 17 -1.19 -9.28 1.36
C GLN A 17 -1.34 -9.05 2.87
N ASP A 18 -1.27 -10.13 3.65
CA ASP A 18 -1.27 -10.07 5.12
C ASP A 18 0.10 -9.57 5.61
N TYR A 19 0.15 -8.30 6.01
CA TYR A 19 1.30 -7.75 6.73
C TYR A 19 1.17 -7.95 8.25
N PRO A 20 2.28 -8.10 9.00
CA PRO A 20 3.65 -8.21 8.50
C PRO A 20 3.87 -9.59 7.90
N GLN A 21 4.38 -9.63 6.67
CA GLN A 21 4.84 -10.88 6.10
C GLN A 21 6.02 -11.41 6.93
N LYS A 22 6.09 -12.73 7.04
CA LYS A 22 7.24 -13.44 7.61
C LYS A 22 8.07 -14.04 6.49
N ASP A 23 9.38 -14.10 6.66
CA ASP A 23 10.24 -14.85 5.75
C ASP A 23 10.10 -16.37 5.97
N SER A 24 10.83 -17.17 5.17
CA SER A 24 10.81 -18.63 5.24
C SER A 24 11.23 -19.19 6.61
N ASP A 25 11.95 -18.41 7.39
CA ASP A 25 12.45 -18.77 8.72
C ASP A 25 11.52 -18.27 9.83
N GLY A 26 10.41 -17.62 9.47
CA GLY A 26 9.40 -17.10 10.39
C GLY A 26 9.75 -15.73 10.99
N ALA A 27 10.81 -15.07 10.53
CA ALA A 27 11.19 -13.75 11.00
C ALA A 27 10.36 -12.65 10.30
N THR A 28 10.08 -11.56 11.02
CA THR A 28 9.33 -10.42 10.49
C THR A 28 10.09 -9.73 9.37
N ILE A 29 9.46 -9.60 8.21
CA ILE A 29 9.98 -8.80 7.10
C ILE A 29 9.83 -7.32 7.47
N TYR A 30 10.93 -6.59 7.33
CA TYR A 30 10.94 -5.13 7.40
C TYR A 30 10.74 -4.54 6.02
N TYR A 31 10.16 -3.35 5.95
CA TYR A 31 9.86 -2.66 4.71
C TYR A 31 10.53 -1.30 4.66
N LYS A 32 10.79 -0.81 3.45
CA LYS A 32 11.15 0.57 3.17
C LYS A 32 10.04 1.20 2.35
N LEU A 33 9.66 2.43 2.68
CA LEU A 33 8.61 3.17 2.00
C LEU A 33 9.25 4.27 1.17
N PHE A 34 9.09 4.22 -0.14
CA PHE A 34 9.61 5.21 -1.09
C PHE A 34 8.47 6.08 -1.57
N CYS A 35 8.71 7.37 -1.77
CA CYS A 35 7.72 8.19 -2.44
C CYS A 35 7.69 7.83 -3.93
N ALA A 36 6.48 7.68 -4.49
CA ALA A 36 6.32 7.37 -5.91
C ALA A 36 6.47 8.60 -6.82
N SER A 37 6.45 9.81 -6.25
CA SER A 37 6.66 11.03 -7.04
C SER A 37 8.06 11.04 -7.66
N PRO A 38 8.19 11.28 -8.98
CA PRO A 38 9.49 11.40 -9.64
C PRO A 38 10.40 12.48 -9.04
N GLN A 39 9.83 13.45 -8.31
CA GLN A 39 10.59 14.51 -7.64
C GLN A 39 11.45 14.01 -6.48
N TYR A 40 11.09 12.86 -5.90
CA TYR A 40 11.73 12.28 -4.72
C TYR A 40 12.32 10.89 -5.01
N GLU A 41 12.69 10.66 -6.27
CA GLU A 41 13.26 9.39 -6.72
C GLU A 41 14.47 8.98 -5.86
N GLY A 42 14.51 7.71 -5.46
CA GLY A 42 15.58 7.16 -4.63
C GLY A 42 15.53 7.56 -3.15
N LEU A 43 14.57 8.40 -2.74
CA LEU A 43 14.36 8.78 -1.35
C LEU A 43 13.31 7.90 -0.68
N CYS A 44 13.56 7.51 0.57
CA CYS A 44 12.65 6.73 1.38
C CYS A 44 12.40 7.36 2.75
N LEU A 45 11.28 7.00 3.37
CA LEU A 45 10.88 7.43 4.69
C LEU A 45 11.91 7.03 5.75
N GLN A 46 12.40 8.01 6.49
CA GLN A 46 13.36 7.87 7.58
C GLN A 46 12.75 8.36 8.89
N ASP A 47 13.06 7.64 9.97
CA ASP A 47 12.76 8.07 11.34
C ASP A 47 13.94 8.83 11.95
N ASP A 48 13.75 10.14 12.09
CA ASP A 48 14.68 11.08 12.68
C ASP A 48 14.25 11.49 14.11
N SER A 49 13.23 10.85 14.67
CA SER A 49 12.63 11.25 15.95
C SER A 49 13.59 11.16 17.14
N ARG A 50 14.67 10.40 17.01
CA ARG A 50 15.75 10.24 18.01
C ARG A 50 16.95 11.16 17.75
N SER A 51 16.85 12.06 16.76
CA SER A 51 17.88 13.05 16.41
C SER A 51 17.44 14.46 16.80
N ASP A 52 18.29 15.45 16.55
CA ASP A 52 17.99 16.88 16.70
C ASP A 52 17.28 17.47 15.46
N ALA A 53 16.76 16.63 14.56
CA ALA A 53 16.00 17.07 13.39
C ALA A 53 14.73 17.83 13.80
N THR A 54 14.37 18.83 12.99
CA THR A 54 13.17 19.64 13.19
C THR A 54 11.89 18.82 13.12
N TYR A 55 11.86 17.78 12.29
CA TYR A 55 10.71 16.88 12.12
C TYR A 55 11.11 15.45 12.48
N PRO A 56 10.20 14.67 13.09
CA PRO A 56 10.52 13.31 13.50
C PRO A 56 10.62 12.33 12.33
N PHE A 57 10.06 12.69 11.18
CA PHE A 57 10.12 11.87 9.97
C PHE A 57 10.47 12.75 8.77
N GLY A 58 11.31 12.22 7.90
CA GLY A 58 11.74 12.88 6.68
C GLY A 58 11.95 11.89 5.54
N LEU A 59 12.35 12.41 4.40
CA LEU A 59 12.88 11.62 3.30
C LEU A 59 14.41 11.69 3.30
N ALA A 60 15.06 10.54 3.13
CA ALA A 60 16.49 10.44 2.97
C ALA A 60 16.85 9.48 1.84
N ALA A 61 18.04 9.63 1.27
CA ALA A 61 18.55 8.71 0.26
C ALA A 61 18.58 7.28 0.83
N HIS A 62 18.15 6.31 0.02
CA HIS A 62 18.14 4.92 0.44
C HIS A 62 19.55 4.41 0.78
N GLU A 63 19.70 3.81 1.95
CA GLU A 63 20.94 3.18 2.41
C GLU A 63 20.70 1.72 2.80
N ALA A 64 21.41 0.79 2.15
CA ALA A 64 21.29 -0.63 2.44
C ALA A 64 21.67 -0.91 3.91
N GLY A 65 20.73 -1.47 4.68
CA GLY A 65 20.91 -1.80 6.10
C GLY A 65 20.68 -0.66 7.10
N ASN A 66 20.29 0.54 6.65
CA ASN A 66 19.92 1.61 7.56
C ASN A 66 18.57 1.32 8.23
N LYS A 67 18.62 0.90 9.50
CA LYS A 67 17.46 0.50 10.31
C LYS A 67 16.49 1.65 10.61
N TYR A 68 16.92 2.91 10.46
CA TYR A 68 16.03 4.08 10.60
C TYR A 68 15.12 4.26 9.38
N GLN A 69 15.42 3.60 8.27
CA GLN A 69 14.60 3.56 7.06
C GLN A 69 13.72 2.29 6.98
N GLU A 70 13.76 1.43 8.00
CA GLU A 70 13.11 0.13 8.02
C GLU A 70 11.91 0.10 8.96
N TRP A 71 10.80 -0.40 8.46
CA TRP A 71 9.49 -0.31 9.08
C TRP A 71 8.85 -1.68 9.20
N THR A 72 8.29 -1.99 10.38
CA THR A 72 7.35 -3.09 10.56
C THR A 72 5.94 -2.55 10.38
N LEU A 73 5.15 -3.20 9.52
CA LEU A 73 3.72 -2.96 9.39
C LEU A 73 3.00 -3.88 10.38
N ILE A 74 2.45 -3.31 11.46
CA ILE A 74 1.72 -4.06 12.50
C ILE A 74 0.23 -4.04 12.15
N PRO A 75 -0.46 -5.18 12.04
CA PRO A 75 -1.82 -5.21 11.54
C PRO A 75 -2.80 -4.68 12.58
N GLY A 76 -3.79 -3.93 12.09
CA GLY A 76 -5.02 -3.61 12.80
C GLY A 76 -6.04 -4.74 12.68
N ASN A 77 -7.27 -4.44 13.09
CA ASN A 77 -8.39 -5.37 12.92
C ASN A 77 -9.00 -5.30 11.51
N ASP A 78 -8.83 -4.17 10.84
CA ASP A 78 -9.40 -3.91 9.52
C ASP A 78 -8.39 -4.26 8.42
N GLU A 79 -8.88 -4.80 7.31
CA GLU A 79 -8.05 -5.11 6.14
C GLU A 79 -7.33 -3.85 5.63
N GLY A 80 -6.05 -3.97 5.32
CA GLY A 80 -5.25 -2.83 4.84
C GLY A 80 -4.87 -1.80 5.91
N ALA A 81 -5.29 -1.98 7.17
CA ALA A 81 -4.96 -1.08 8.27
C ALA A 81 -3.70 -1.54 9.01
N TYR A 82 -2.67 -0.70 9.04
CA TYR A 82 -1.39 -1.00 9.71
C TYR A 82 -0.87 0.18 10.52
N MET A 83 -0.19 -0.11 11.63
CA MET A 83 0.70 0.85 12.26
C MET A 83 2.10 0.71 11.64
N LEU A 84 2.74 1.83 11.31
CA LEU A 84 4.13 1.86 10.84
C LEU A 84 5.06 2.04 12.03
N LYS A 85 5.73 0.96 12.45
CA LYS A 85 6.71 0.98 13.54
C LYS A 85 8.13 0.92 13.00
N ASN A 86 8.97 1.87 13.36
CA ASN A 86 10.36 1.87 12.94
C ASN A 86 11.18 0.78 13.66
N ARG A 87 12.11 0.13 12.94
CA ARG A 87 12.97 -0.93 13.46
C ARG A 87 14.00 -0.42 14.46
N ALA A 88 14.62 0.73 14.20
CA ALA A 88 15.68 1.28 15.04
C ALA A 88 15.12 1.95 16.31
N THR A 89 14.10 2.78 16.17
CA THR A 89 13.61 3.63 17.28
C THR A 89 12.51 2.97 18.11
N TYR A 90 11.88 1.93 17.56
CA TYR A 90 10.66 1.29 18.07
C TYR A 90 9.45 2.22 18.20
N ARG A 91 9.49 3.40 17.59
CA ARG A 91 8.38 4.36 17.58
C ARG A 91 7.46 4.09 16.39
N CYS A 92 6.19 4.40 16.58
CA CYS A 92 5.22 4.37 15.51
C CYS A 92 5.04 5.78 14.93
N VAL A 93 4.76 5.88 13.64
CA VAL A 93 4.21 7.11 13.07
C VAL A 93 2.84 7.33 13.72
N ALA A 94 2.60 8.52 14.28
CA ALA A 94 1.33 8.85 14.90
C ALA A 94 0.36 9.47 13.90
N ALA A 95 -0.93 9.29 14.14
CA ALA A 95 -1.97 10.01 13.40
C ALA A 95 -2.07 11.48 13.84
N SER A 96 -1.59 11.80 15.03
CA SER A 96 -1.46 13.18 15.52
C SER A 96 -0.17 13.84 15.04
N GLY A 97 -0.15 15.16 15.05
CA GLY A 97 0.95 15.96 14.52
C GLY A 97 0.71 17.44 14.72
N ASN A 98 1.48 18.26 14.02
CA ASN A 98 1.33 19.71 14.05
C ASN A 98 1.35 20.28 12.64
N TRP A 99 0.68 21.42 12.46
CA TRP A 99 0.76 22.17 11.22
C TRP A 99 2.10 22.89 11.10
N VAL A 100 2.67 22.82 9.91
CA VAL A 100 3.89 23.48 9.47
C VAL A 100 3.59 24.07 8.10
N ASP A 101 3.39 25.39 8.05
CA ASP A 101 2.87 26.08 6.87
C ASP A 101 1.60 25.40 6.32
N ALA A 102 1.65 24.91 5.08
CA ALA A 102 0.54 24.23 4.41
C ALA A 102 0.51 22.70 4.66
N PHE A 103 1.42 22.16 5.47
CA PHE A 103 1.61 20.72 5.67
C PHE A 103 1.30 20.30 7.09
N PHE A 104 0.79 19.09 7.25
CA PHE A 104 0.61 18.48 8.56
C PHE A 104 1.76 17.51 8.80
N ALA A 105 2.69 17.89 9.68
CA ALA A 105 3.84 17.08 10.04
C ALA A 105 3.44 16.06 11.13
N GLN A 106 3.53 14.77 10.81
CA GLN A 106 3.16 13.70 11.74
C GLN A 106 4.11 13.67 12.95
N GLY A 107 3.54 13.50 14.13
CA GLY A 107 4.28 13.18 15.35
C GLY A 107 4.56 11.68 15.46
N PHE A 108 5.21 11.26 16.54
CA PHE A 108 5.49 9.85 16.81
C PHE A 108 4.78 9.36 18.07
N ALA A 109 4.47 8.07 18.11
CA ALA A 109 3.96 7.38 19.29
C ALA A 109 5.00 6.41 19.83
N THR A 110 5.12 6.34 21.16
CA THR A 110 6.04 5.41 21.85
C THR A 110 5.42 4.04 22.14
N LYS A 111 4.12 3.89 21.89
CA LYS A 111 3.35 2.66 22.07
C LYS A 111 2.50 2.41 20.83
N ALA A 112 2.31 1.14 20.51
CA ALA A 112 1.33 0.72 19.52
C ALA A 112 -0.07 1.01 20.06
N ASP A 113 -0.84 1.81 19.33
CA ASP A 113 -2.18 2.23 19.70
C ASP A 113 -3.05 2.29 18.44
N LYS A 114 -4.31 1.84 18.54
CA LYS A 114 -5.23 1.79 17.40
C LYS A 114 -5.50 3.16 16.79
N SER A 115 -5.36 4.24 17.56
CA SER A 115 -5.45 5.61 17.06
C SER A 115 -4.36 5.96 16.04
N ASN A 116 -3.28 5.18 15.94
CA ASN A 116 -2.19 5.35 14.98
C ASN A 116 -2.28 4.39 13.79
N LEU A 117 -3.41 3.70 13.61
CA LEU A 117 -3.63 2.87 12.43
C LEU A 117 -3.74 3.76 11.19
N MET A 118 -3.09 3.30 10.13
CA MET A 118 -3.12 3.92 8.81
C MET A 118 -3.66 2.92 7.80
N LEU A 119 -4.56 3.38 6.93
CA LEU A 119 -5.16 2.58 5.88
C LEU A 119 -4.33 2.70 4.60
N PHE A 120 -3.89 1.56 4.08
CA PHE A 120 -3.12 1.41 2.86
C PHE A 120 -4.07 1.03 1.73
N THR A 121 -4.20 1.90 0.74
CA THR A 121 -5.10 1.70 -0.40
C THR A 121 -4.28 1.62 -1.68
N ALA A 122 -4.41 0.52 -2.43
CA ALA A 122 -3.68 0.34 -3.68
C ALA A 122 -4.14 1.33 -4.76
N LEU A 123 -3.17 1.80 -5.55
CA LEU A 123 -3.35 2.68 -6.71
C LEU A 123 -3.07 2.00 -8.05
N GLY A 124 -2.64 0.72 -8.02
CA GLY A 124 -2.04 0.04 -9.17
C GLY A 124 -0.52 0.27 -9.26
N ASP A 125 0.14 -0.49 -10.13
CA ASP A 125 1.60 -0.44 -10.38
C ASP A 125 2.47 -0.49 -9.12
N GLY A 126 2.01 -1.21 -8.09
CA GLY A 126 2.74 -1.37 -6.84
C GLY A 126 2.74 -0.15 -5.92
N GLN A 127 1.95 0.87 -6.25
CA GLN A 127 1.80 2.08 -5.45
C GLN A 127 0.59 2.00 -4.52
N VAL A 128 0.68 2.66 -3.37
CA VAL A 128 -0.42 2.82 -2.42
C VAL A 128 -0.54 4.28 -1.99
N THR A 129 -1.74 4.73 -1.65
CA THR A 129 -1.89 5.83 -0.70
C THR A 129 -1.93 5.29 0.71
N ILE A 130 -1.43 6.06 1.67
CA ILE A 130 -1.53 5.76 3.08
C ILE A 130 -2.35 6.89 3.72
N THR A 131 -3.47 6.56 4.36
CA THR A 131 -4.37 7.52 4.99
C THR A 131 -4.54 7.26 6.47
N TYR A 132 -4.88 8.28 7.25
CA TYR A 132 -5.10 8.17 8.69
C TYR A 132 -6.14 9.18 9.17
N GLN A 133 -6.75 8.93 10.33
CA GLN A 133 -7.74 9.83 10.93
C GLN A 133 -7.07 10.81 11.90
N GLU A 134 -7.22 12.10 11.65
CA GLU A 134 -6.91 13.16 12.61
C GLU A 134 -8.22 13.84 13.03
N GLY A 135 -8.71 13.52 14.23
CA GLY A 135 -10.04 13.93 14.66
C GLY A 135 -11.12 13.35 13.74
N THR A 136 -11.85 14.22 13.05
CA THR A 136 -12.88 13.84 12.05
C THR A 136 -12.38 13.92 10.60
N THR A 137 -11.11 14.27 10.39
CA THR A 137 -10.53 14.48 9.07
C THR A 137 -9.65 13.31 8.66
N THR A 138 -9.93 12.74 7.48
CA THR A 138 -9.01 11.79 6.85
C THR A 138 -7.89 12.55 6.15
N ARG A 139 -6.65 12.20 6.47
CA ARG A 139 -5.45 12.80 5.89
C ARG A 139 -4.61 11.76 5.17
N TYR A 140 -3.76 12.22 4.27
CA TYR A 140 -2.75 11.39 3.61
C TYR A 140 -1.43 11.52 4.36
N LEU A 141 -0.73 10.40 4.56
CA LEU A 141 0.71 10.45 4.76
C LEU A 141 1.31 10.89 3.42
N LEU A 142 1.86 12.09 3.38
CA LEU A 142 2.38 12.69 2.16
C LEU A 142 3.75 13.30 2.42
N VAL A 143 4.50 13.49 1.35
CA VAL A 143 5.77 14.20 1.39
C VAL A 143 5.49 15.70 1.23
N GLY A 144 5.86 16.47 2.25
CA GLY A 144 5.75 17.93 2.25
C GLY A 144 7.11 18.59 2.02
N ASP A 145 7.14 19.58 1.14
CA ASP A 145 8.29 20.46 0.90
C ASP A 145 7.83 21.91 1.04
N THR A 146 8.19 22.54 2.17
CA THR A 146 7.79 23.93 2.49
C THR A 146 8.32 24.95 1.50
N SER A 147 9.39 24.62 0.75
CA SER A 147 9.95 25.51 -0.27
C SER A 147 9.16 25.47 -1.59
N LYS A 148 8.42 24.39 -1.85
CA LYS A 148 7.64 24.19 -3.10
C LYS A 148 6.13 24.34 -2.90
N GLY A 149 5.64 24.19 -1.68
CA GLY A 149 4.21 24.17 -1.38
C GLY A 149 3.53 22.85 -1.80
N PRO A 150 2.25 22.66 -1.45
CA PRO A 150 1.56 21.39 -1.67
C PRO A 150 1.23 21.17 -3.16
N GLU A 151 1.40 19.94 -3.63
CA GLU A 151 0.88 19.52 -4.94
C GLU A 151 -0.64 19.69 -5.00
N ILE A 152 -1.15 20.12 -6.17
CA ILE A 152 -2.59 20.23 -6.42
C ILE A 152 -3.27 18.90 -6.09
N PHE A 153 -4.35 18.96 -5.33
CA PHE A 153 -5.10 17.78 -4.95
C PHE A 153 -6.04 17.35 -6.08
N ASP A 154 -5.82 16.15 -6.63
CA ASP A 154 -6.77 15.46 -7.50
C ASP A 154 -7.37 14.26 -6.77
N LYS A 155 -8.69 14.27 -6.57
CA LYS A 155 -9.42 13.22 -5.86
C LYS A 155 -9.35 11.85 -6.56
N LYS A 156 -9.11 11.82 -7.87
CA LYS A 156 -9.10 10.58 -8.67
C LYS A 156 -7.68 10.15 -9.09
N GLY A 157 -6.68 11.01 -8.90
CA GLY A 157 -5.31 10.79 -9.35
C GLY A 157 -4.32 11.00 -8.22
N HIS A 158 -3.86 9.91 -7.60
CA HIS A 158 -2.79 9.95 -6.59
C HIS A 158 -1.51 9.26 -7.03
N LYS A 159 -1.55 8.51 -8.13
CA LYS A 159 -0.40 7.81 -8.68
C LYS A 159 0.70 8.78 -9.07
N ASP A 160 1.95 8.45 -8.79
CA ASP A 160 3.14 9.26 -9.10
C ASP A 160 3.12 10.66 -8.43
N THR A 161 2.37 10.83 -7.34
CA THR A 161 2.29 12.08 -6.55
C THR A 161 3.00 11.96 -5.21
N SER A 162 3.13 13.08 -4.48
CA SER A 162 3.68 13.09 -3.12
C SER A 162 2.86 12.28 -2.08
N ARG A 163 1.67 11.80 -2.46
CA ARG A 163 0.76 11.00 -1.63
C ARG A 163 0.86 9.50 -1.93
N ALA A 164 1.54 9.12 -3.01
CA ALA A 164 1.75 7.74 -3.39
C ALA A 164 3.08 7.21 -2.85
N TRP A 165 3.03 5.97 -2.38
CA TRP A 165 4.15 5.27 -1.76
C TRP A 165 4.35 3.92 -2.42
N ILE A 166 5.62 3.50 -2.52
CA ILE A 166 6.01 2.16 -2.94
C ILE A 166 6.64 1.47 -1.74
N ILE A 167 6.18 0.25 -1.44
CA ILE A 167 6.61 -0.52 -0.27
C ILE A 167 7.48 -1.68 -0.73
N TYR A 168 8.73 -1.69 -0.30
CA TYR A 168 9.71 -2.72 -0.64
C TYR A 168 10.16 -3.48 0.60
N PRO A 169 10.24 -4.83 0.58
CA PRO A 169 10.97 -5.56 1.61
C PRO A 169 12.41 -5.06 1.71
N ALA A 170 12.91 -4.80 2.92
CA ALA A 170 14.22 -4.17 3.15
C ALA A 170 15.41 -5.01 2.65
N GLY A 171 15.23 -6.34 2.55
CA GLY A 171 16.22 -7.26 1.97
C GLY A 171 16.18 -7.36 0.44
N SER A 172 15.21 -6.69 -0.22
CA SER A 172 15.11 -6.65 -1.68
C SER A 172 15.74 -5.36 -2.21
N VAL A 173 16.59 -5.47 -3.22
CA VAL A 173 17.13 -4.31 -3.95
C VAL A 173 16.04 -3.80 -4.91
N PRO A 174 15.64 -2.51 -4.86
CA PRO A 174 14.76 -1.94 -5.88
C PRO A 174 15.51 -1.96 -7.21
N SER A 175 15.22 -2.94 -8.07
CA SER A 175 15.89 -3.07 -9.38
C SER A 175 15.17 -2.34 -10.51
N SER A 176 13.95 -1.84 -10.27
CA SER A 176 13.20 -0.93 -11.14
C SER A 176 11.99 -0.36 -10.40
N ILE A 177 11.42 0.76 -10.92
CA ILE A 177 10.15 1.37 -10.48
C ILE A 177 8.94 0.40 -10.57
N THR A 178 9.10 -0.76 -11.22
CA THR A 178 7.99 -1.63 -11.66
C THR A 178 7.81 -2.95 -10.91
N THR A 179 8.53 -3.21 -9.83
CA THR A 179 8.30 -4.45 -9.06
C THR A 179 8.23 -4.17 -7.57
N ALA A 180 7.21 -3.41 -7.17
CA ALA A 180 6.65 -3.65 -5.85
C ALA A 180 6.09 -5.08 -5.83
N SER A 181 6.35 -5.81 -4.76
CA SER A 181 5.60 -7.02 -4.43
C SER A 181 4.20 -6.61 -3.97
N GLY A 182 3.41 -6.07 -4.89
CA GLY A 182 1.99 -5.78 -4.70
C GLY A 182 1.20 -6.90 -5.37
N SER A 183 0.24 -7.47 -4.64
CA SER A 183 -0.73 -8.40 -5.21
C SER A 183 -1.35 -7.77 -6.46
N GLN A 184 -1.01 -8.30 -7.64
CA GLN A 184 -1.65 -7.89 -8.88
C GLN A 184 -3.13 -8.28 -8.76
N VAL A 185 -4.02 -7.30 -8.83
CA VAL A 185 -5.44 -7.60 -8.94
C VAL A 185 -5.68 -8.28 -10.29
N SER A 186 -6.09 -9.54 -10.24
CA SER A 186 -6.46 -10.31 -11.42
C SER A 186 -7.97 -10.31 -11.53
N ILE A 187 -8.48 -9.76 -12.64
CA ILE A 187 -9.90 -9.73 -12.97
C ILE A 187 -10.12 -10.63 -14.19
N GLN A 188 -10.89 -11.69 -14.06
CA GLN A 188 -11.16 -12.66 -15.13
C GLN A 188 -12.63 -13.07 -15.18
N ALA A 189 -13.11 -13.42 -16.38
CA ALA A 189 -14.38 -14.10 -16.55
C ALA A 189 -14.17 -15.61 -16.46
N VAL A 190 -14.84 -16.27 -15.52
CA VAL A 190 -14.85 -17.73 -15.40
C VAL A 190 -16.29 -18.22 -15.54
N GLY A 191 -16.62 -18.72 -16.73
CA GLY A 191 -18.00 -19.00 -17.10
C GLY A 191 -18.83 -17.71 -17.05
N ARG A 192 -19.89 -17.72 -16.23
CA ARG A 192 -20.78 -16.57 -16.01
C ARG A 192 -20.48 -15.76 -14.75
N HIS A 193 -19.30 -15.93 -14.18
CA HIS A 193 -18.87 -15.19 -12.99
C HIS A 193 -17.65 -14.34 -13.30
N ILE A 194 -17.54 -13.22 -12.58
CA ILE A 194 -16.34 -12.40 -12.54
C ILE A 194 -15.57 -12.81 -11.29
N VAL A 195 -14.34 -13.26 -11.49
CA VAL A 195 -13.44 -13.61 -10.40
C VAL A 195 -12.41 -12.50 -10.27
N VAL A 196 -12.44 -11.82 -9.12
CA VAL A 196 -11.44 -10.84 -8.72
C VAL A 196 -10.54 -11.48 -7.66
N SER A 197 -9.24 -11.53 -7.93
CA SER A 197 -8.22 -11.99 -6.97
C SER A 197 -7.28 -10.84 -6.65
N GLY A 198 -6.74 -10.81 -5.43
CA GLY A 198 -5.86 -9.73 -4.96
C GLY A 198 -6.56 -8.59 -4.23
N THR A 199 -7.90 -8.61 -4.12
CA THR A 199 -8.69 -7.76 -3.22
C THR A 199 -10.06 -8.40 -2.93
N SER A 200 -10.59 -8.19 -1.73
CA SER A 200 -11.96 -8.55 -1.35
C SER A 200 -12.98 -7.48 -1.75
N HIS A 201 -12.52 -6.26 -2.06
CA HIS A 201 -13.35 -5.10 -2.36
C HIS A 201 -13.34 -4.81 -3.86
N HIS A 202 -14.50 -5.00 -4.49
CA HIS A 202 -14.68 -4.68 -5.90
C HIS A 202 -16.13 -4.35 -6.20
N ASP A 203 -16.32 -3.56 -7.26
CA ASP A 203 -17.62 -3.20 -7.79
C ASP A 203 -17.74 -3.67 -9.23
N VAL A 204 -18.92 -4.19 -9.57
CA VAL A 204 -19.25 -4.63 -10.93
C VAL A 204 -20.41 -3.80 -11.46
N TYR A 205 -20.25 -3.26 -12.65
CA TYR A 205 -21.26 -2.49 -13.37
C TYR A 205 -21.55 -3.13 -14.72
N ASP A 206 -22.79 -3.03 -15.20
CA ASP A 206 -23.09 -3.31 -16.60
C ASP A 206 -22.58 -2.17 -17.51
N ILE A 207 -22.64 -2.37 -18.83
CA ILE A 207 -22.23 -1.34 -19.81
C ILE A 207 -23.07 -0.05 -19.76
N GLN A 208 -24.23 -0.07 -19.09
CA GLN A 208 -25.08 1.09 -18.87
C GLN A 208 -24.76 1.81 -17.55
N GLY A 209 -23.74 1.34 -16.81
CA GLY A 209 -23.29 1.92 -15.55
C GLY A 209 -24.14 1.52 -14.35
N ARG A 210 -25.01 0.51 -14.46
CA ARG A 210 -25.81 0.02 -13.33
C ARG A 210 -24.99 -0.99 -12.54
N ARG A 211 -24.88 -0.79 -11.23
CA ARG A 211 -24.21 -1.73 -10.32
C ARG A 211 -24.97 -3.05 -10.30
N VAL A 212 -24.26 -4.17 -10.42
CA VAL A 212 -24.80 -5.53 -10.37
C VAL A 212 -24.17 -6.29 -9.20
N GLU A 213 -24.82 -7.38 -8.76
CA GLU A 213 -24.26 -8.21 -7.69
C GLU A 213 -22.95 -8.86 -8.16
N SER A 214 -21.89 -8.67 -7.39
CA SER A 214 -20.54 -9.14 -7.71
C SER A 214 -20.38 -10.66 -7.62
N GLU A 215 -21.11 -11.30 -6.71
CA GLU A 215 -20.99 -12.73 -6.40
C GLU A 215 -22.02 -13.61 -7.16
N GLY A 216 -22.88 -13.00 -7.98
CA GLY A 216 -23.97 -13.69 -8.69
C GLY A 216 -23.59 -14.15 -10.10
N GLU A 217 -24.40 -15.06 -10.67
CA GLU A 217 -24.29 -15.43 -12.09
C GLU A 217 -24.72 -14.24 -12.97
N LEU A 218 -23.84 -13.80 -13.86
CA LEU A 218 -24.08 -12.70 -14.78
C LEU A 218 -24.57 -13.18 -16.15
N LEU A 219 -25.42 -12.37 -16.79
CA LEU A 219 -25.86 -12.61 -18.16
C LEU A 219 -24.72 -12.34 -19.16
N PRO A 220 -24.74 -12.95 -20.36
CA PRO A 220 -23.78 -12.61 -21.41
C PRO A 220 -23.79 -11.12 -21.74
N GLY A 221 -22.61 -10.48 -21.72
CA GLY A 221 -22.50 -9.04 -21.85
C GLY A 221 -21.13 -8.49 -21.45
N VAL A 222 -20.94 -7.19 -21.64
CA VAL A 222 -19.74 -6.48 -21.18
C VAL A 222 -20.04 -5.84 -19.83
N TYR A 223 -19.16 -6.10 -18.88
CA TYR A 223 -19.20 -5.57 -17.53
C TYR A 223 -17.94 -4.75 -17.25
N VAL A 224 -18.08 -3.71 -16.45
CA VAL A 224 -16.98 -2.88 -15.96
C VAL A 224 -16.72 -3.28 -14.52
N VAL A 225 -15.49 -3.71 -14.23
CA VAL A 225 -15.08 -4.11 -12.89
C VAL A 225 -14.09 -3.08 -12.37
N GLU A 226 -14.39 -2.51 -11.21
CA GLU A 226 -13.51 -1.62 -10.47
C GLU A 226 -13.00 -2.34 -9.22
N ALA A 227 -11.68 -2.55 -9.13
CA ALA A 227 -11.07 -3.30 -8.04
C ALA A 227 -9.68 -2.72 -7.71
N ALA A 228 -9.49 -2.28 -6.47
CA ALA A 228 -8.22 -1.70 -5.97
C ALA A 228 -7.58 -0.66 -6.92
N GLY A 229 -8.39 0.27 -7.44
CA GLY A 229 -7.96 1.33 -8.37
C GLY A 229 -7.81 0.89 -9.84
N THR A 230 -8.00 -0.40 -10.15
CA THR A 230 -8.01 -0.92 -11.52
C THR A 230 -9.43 -0.95 -12.06
N VAL A 231 -9.65 -0.38 -13.25
CA VAL A 231 -10.91 -0.50 -14.00
C VAL A 231 -10.68 -1.39 -15.22
N LYS A 232 -11.47 -2.46 -15.36
CA LYS A 232 -11.35 -3.40 -16.48
C LYS A 232 -12.70 -3.75 -17.07
N ASN A 233 -12.78 -3.74 -18.40
CA ASN A 233 -13.92 -4.29 -19.13
C ASN A 233 -13.77 -5.82 -19.25
N VAL A 234 -14.79 -6.56 -18.84
CA VAL A 234 -14.84 -8.02 -18.84
C VAL A 234 -16.01 -8.47 -19.70
N LEU A 235 -15.74 -9.34 -20.66
CA LEU A 235 -16.77 -9.97 -21.49
C LEU A 235 -17.19 -11.30 -20.85
N ILE A 236 -18.46 -11.39 -20.47
CA ILE A 236 -19.12 -12.64 -20.10
C ILE A 236 -19.73 -13.25 -21.37
N LYS A 237 -19.38 -14.51 -21.67
CA LYS A 237 -19.85 -15.27 -22.84
C LYS A 237 -21.03 -16.17 -22.49
#